data_AF-A0A2I0PW35-F1
#
_entry.id   AF-A0A2I0PW35-F1
#
_cell.length_a   1.000
_cell.length_b   1.000
_cell.length_c   1.000
_cell.angle_alpha   90.00
_cell.angle_beta   90.00
_cell.angle_gamma   90.00
#
_symmetry.space_group_name_H-M   'P 1'
#
loop_
_entity.id
_entity.type
_entity.pdbx_description
1 polymer ?
#
loop_
_entity_poly.entity_id
_entity_poly.type
_entity_poly.pdbx_seq_one_letter_code
_entity_poly.pdbx_strand_id
1 'polypeptide(L)'
;MSRLENDGLRIIALYERRKVQEMPDPETVLYHDQSLRVDGQGLIPRAGPNYCVQITLKDDPKDYRFPVPAEFNKRGYFVIKAPELPVSIPYDADVKISIIETDRKGEKILTQSPLRYRTI
;
A
#
# COMPACT_ATOMS: atom_id res chain seq x y z
N MET A 1 -15.69 -14.84 28.82
CA MET A 1 -15.86 -15.01 27.37
C MET A 1 -16.15 -13.64 26.77
N SER A 2 -15.12 -12.98 26.23
CA SER A 2 -15.27 -11.69 25.54
C SER A 2 -15.36 -12.00 24.06
N ARG A 3 -16.49 -11.66 23.44
CA ARG A 3 -16.72 -11.76 22.00
C ARG A 3 -15.60 -11.00 21.29
N LEU A 4 -14.72 -11.72 20.59
CA LEU A 4 -13.89 -11.17 19.52
C LEU A 4 -14.87 -10.64 18.48
N GLU A 5 -15.20 -9.37 18.56
CA GLU A 5 -15.73 -8.65 17.40
C GLU A 5 -14.75 -8.91 16.27
N ASN A 6 -15.29 -9.37 15.16
CA ASN A 6 -14.55 -9.66 13.95
C ASN A 6 -14.02 -8.32 13.43
N ASP A 7 -12.86 -7.87 13.92
CA ASP A 7 -12.17 -6.69 13.42
C ASP A 7 -11.85 -6.96 11.95
N GLY A 8 -12.74 -6.52 11.06
CA GLY A 8 -12.61 -6.67 9.63
C GLY A 8 -11.28 -6.11 9.14
N LEU A 9 -10.85 -6.52 7.95
CA LEU A 9 -9.57 -6.10 7.38
C LEU A 9 -9.47 -4.56 7.33
N ARG A 10 -8.45 -4.01 7.99
CA ARG A 10 -8.09 -2.59 7.95
C ARG A 10 -6.67 -2.46 7.43
N ILE A 11 -6.39 -1.39 6.71
CA ILE A 11 -5.03 -1.07 6.26
C ILE A 11 -4.63 0.35 6.60
N ILE A 12 -3.33 0.55 6.72
CA ILE A 12 -2.67 1.86 6.72
C ILE A 12 -1.62 1.82 5.60
N ALA A 13 -1.78 2.71 4.62
CA ALA A 13 -0.82 2.84 3.53
C ALA A 13 0.14 4.01 3.78
N LEU A 14 1.43 3.71 3.75
CA LEU A 14 2.53 4.65 3.95
C LEU A 14 3.43 4.64 2.72
N TYR A 15 3.72 5.81 2.18
CA TYR A 15 4.79 5.97 1.18
C TYR A 15 6.02 6.54 1.88
N GLU A 16 6.99 5.68 2.12
CA GLU A 16 8.21 6.02 2.84
C GLU A 16 9.25 6.55 1.86
N ARG A 17 9.78 7.74 2.14
CA ARG A 17 10.85 8.39 1.39
C ARG A 17 12.02 8.61 2.34
N ARG A 18 13.10 7.82 2.19
CA ARG A 18 14.27 7.92 3.06
C ARG A 18 15.20 9.03 2.60
N LYS A 19 15.57 9.94 3.51
CA LYS A 19 16.68 10.88 3.25
C LYS A 19 17.99 10.11 3.32
N VAL A 20 18.76 10.16 2.24
CA VAL A 20 20.15 9.70 2.25
C VAL A 20 21.02 10.92 2.03
N GLN A 21 21.81 11.26 3.04
CA GLN A 21 22.85 12.26 2.90
C GLN A 21 24.14 11.51 2.53
N GLU A 22 24.50 11.52 1.25
CA GLU A 22 25.69 10.80 0.77
C GLU A 22 27.01 11.51 1.14
N MET A 23 26.96 12.75 1.65
CA MET A 23 28.17 13.50 2.08
C MET A 23 27.87 14.45 3.25
N PRO A 24 28.86 14.74 4.12
CA PRO A 24 28.71 15.65 5.25
C PRO A 24 28.47 17.13 4.87
N ASP A 25 28.43 17.49 3.58
CA ASP A 25 28.14 18.85 3.11
C ASP A 25 26.63 19.06 2.86
N PRO A 26 26.06 20.24 3.17
CA PRO A 26 24.63 20.37 3.51
C PRO A 26 23.68 20.59 2.33
N GLU A 27 24.13 20.65 1.08
CA GLU A 27 23.33 21.27 0.01
C GLU A 27 22.55 20.31 -0.90
N THR A 28 22.68 18.98 -0.80
CA THR A 28 21.87 18.08 -1.65
C THR A 28 21.32 16.90 -0.86
N VAL A 29 20.06 17.03 -0.43
CA VAL A 29 19.28 15.90 0.08
C VAL A 29 18.87 15.04 -1.11
N LEU A 30 19.57 13.93 -1.32
CA LEU A 30 19.14 12.91 -2.27
C LEU A 30 18.20 11.92 -1.56
N TYR A 31 17.17 11.48 -2.27
CA TYR A 31 16.21 10.51 -1.78
C TYR A 31 16.30 9.26 -2.65
N HIS A 32 16.92 8.20 -2.13
CA HIS A 32 17.21 7.01 -2.93
C HIS A 32 16.21 5.87 -2.70
N ASP A 33 15.75 5.67 -1.47
CA ASP A 33 14.81 4.60 -1.15
C ASP A 33 13.39 5.16 -1.00
N GLN A 34 12.53 4.79 -1.95
CA GLN A 34 11.09 5.02 -1.91
C GLN A 34 10.36 3.69 -1.90
N SER A 35 9.41 3.53 -0.99
CA SER A 35 8.61 2.31 -0.92
C SER A 35 7.19 2.56 -0.43
N LEU A 36 6.24 1.85 -1.03
CA LEU A 36 4.90 1.70 -0.49
C LEU A 36 4.90 0.58 0.55
N ARG A 37 4.62 0.95 1.80
CA ARG A 37 4.32 0.02 2.88
C ARG A 37 2.83 0.00 3.13
N VAL A 38 2.25 -1.18 3.23
CA VAL A 38 0.84 -1.36 3.61
C VAL A 38 0.79 -2.26 4.83
N ASP A 39 0.46 -1.67 5.97
CA ASP A 39 0.23 -2.37 7.23
C ASP A 39 -1.24 -2.78 7.32
N GLY A 40 -1.50 -4.04 7.64
CA GLY A 40 -2.83 -4.63 7.78
C GLY A 40 -3.15 -5.01 9.21
N GLN A 41 -4.39 -4.79 9.62
CA GLN A 41 -5.00 -5.41 10.79
C GLN A 41 -6.10 -6.34 10.30
N GLY A 42 -6.03 -7.61 10.67
CA GLY A 42 -6.89 -8.68 10.16
C GLY A 42 -6.21 -9.51 9.07
N LEU A 43 -6.88 -10.57 8.64
CA LEU A 43 -6.37 -11.51 7.64
C LEU A 43 -7.19 -11.39 6.35
N ILE A 44 -6.52 -11.45 5.20
CA ILE A 44 -7.21 -11.76 3.94
C ILE A 44 -7.38 -13.27 3.92
N PRO A 45 -8.61 -13.80 3.93
CA PRO A 45 -8.85 -15.23 3.92
C PRO A 45 -8.36 -15.81 2.60
N ARG A 46 -7.08 -16.21 2.57
CA ARG A 46 -6.29 -16.67 1.42
C ARG A 46 -5.96 -15.51 0.47
N ALA A 47 -4.76 -14.93 0.56
CA ALA A 47 -4.17 -14.10 -0.50
C ALA A 47 -3.96 -14.93 -1.78
N GLY A 48 -5.07 -15.27 -2.43
CA GLY A 48 -5.16 -16.01 -3.66
C GLY A 48 -5.19 -15.06 -4.86
N PRO A 49 -5.25 -15.61 -6.09
CA PRO A 49 -5.23 -14.82 -7.32
C PRO A 49 -6.42 -13.85 -7.46
N ASN A 50 -7.46 -14.05 -6.66
CA ASN A 50 -8.68 -13.23 -6.66
C ASN A 50 -8.55 -11.93 -5.84
N TYR A 51 -7.42 -11.70 -5.17
CA TYR A 51 -7.20 -10.50 -4.38
C TYR A 51 -6.10 -9.64 -5.00
N CYS A 52 -6.36 -8.35 -5.13
CA CYS A 52 -5.37 -7.40 -5.59
C CYS A 52 -5.34 -6.15 -4.72
N VAL A 53 -4.21 -5.47 -4.78
CA VAL A 53 -4.07 -4.10 -4.30
C VAL A 53 -4.34 -3.19 -5.49
N GLN A 54 -5.19 -2.20 -5.28
CA GLN A 54 -5.47 -1.14 -6.24
C GLN A 54 -4.93 0.19 -5.72
N ILE A 55 -4.22 0.91 -6.59
CA ILE A 55 -3.78 2.28 -6.41
C ILE A 55 -4.64 3.16 -7.32
N THR A 56 -5.33 4.13 -6.73
CA THR A 56 -6.12 5.13 -7.45
C THR A 56 -5.56 6.51 -7.11
N LEU A 57 -5.21 7.28 -8.14
CA LEU A 57 -4.81 8.68 -8.02
C LEU A 57 -6.01 9.55 -8.37
N LYS A 58 -6.29 10.61 -7.62
CA LYS A 58 -7.46 11.47 -7.85
C LYS A 58 -7.48 12.11 -9.24
N ASP A 59 -6.32 12.51 -9.74
CA ASP A 59 -6.17 13.21 -11.02
C ASP A 59 -5.87 12.26 -12.19
N ASP A 60 -5.80 10.95 -11.95
CA ASP A 60 -5.62 9.94 -13.00
C ASP A 60 -6.87 9.04 -13.07
N PRO A 61 -7.55 8.95 -14.23
CA PRO A 61 -8.72 8.08 -14.37
C PRO A 61 -8.39 6.58 -14.35
N LYS A 62 -7.12 6.18 -14.34
CA LYS A 62 -6.69 4.78 -14.34
C LYS A 62 -6.57 4.21 -12.94
N ASP A 63 -7.01 2.96 -12.81
CA ASP A 63 -6.75 2.14 -11.64
C ASP A 63 -5.55 1.22 -11.90
N TYR A 64 -4.55 1.31 -11.02
CA TYR A 64 -3.35 0.49 -11.12
C TYR A 64 -3.41 -0.65 -10.13
N ARG A 65 -3.18 -1.89 -10.60
CA ARG A 65 -3.41 -3.09 -9.80
C ARG A 65 -2.21 -4.02 -9.80
N PHE A 66 -1.98 -4.66 -8.67
CA PHE A 66 -0.97 -5.71 -8.51
C PHE A 66 -1.45 -6.75 -7.47
N PRO A 67 -0.99 -8.00 -7.52
CA PRO A 67 -1.43 -9.03 -6.59
C PRO A 67 -1.06 -8.67 -5.15
N VAL A 68 -1.88 -9.08 -4.17
CA VAL A 68 -1.50 -8.92 -2.75
C VAL A 68 -0.25 -9.78 -2.48
N PRO A 69 0.86 -9.20 -1.99
CA PRO A 69 2.06 -9.96 -1.67
C PRO A 69 1.80 -11.05 -0.64
N ALA A 70 2.42 -12.22 -0.84
CA ALA A 70 2.22 -13.40 0.02
C ALA A 70 2.67 -13.15 1.48
N GLU A 71 3.56 -12.19 1.69
CA GLU A 71 4.04 -11.76 3.01
C GLU A 71 2.95 -11.10 3.85
N PHE A 72 1.90 -10.52 3.24
CA PHE A 72 0.88 -9.77 3.97
C PHE A 72 0.20 -10.62 5.04
N ASN A 73 -0.24 -11.83 4.70
CA ASN A 73 -0.86 -12.75 5.65
C ASN A 73 0.15 -13.35 6.64
N LYS A 74 1.45 -13.35 6.33
CA LYS A 74 2.50 -13.88 7.22
C LYS A 74 2.98 -12.86 8.24
N ARG A 75 3.13 -11.60 7.83
CA ARG A 75 3.75 -10.52 8.62
C ARG A 75 2.74 -9.47 9.10
N GLY A 76 1.52 -9.48 8.57
CA GLY A 76 0.55 -8.40 8.77
C GLY A 76 0.86 -7.13 7.98
N TYR A 77 1.88 -7.14 7.11
CA TYR A 77 2.22 -6.01 6.25
C TYR A 77 2.99 -6.48 5.02
N PHE A 78 3.07 -5.64 3.99
CA PHE A 78 4.00 -5.80 2.88
C PHE A 78 4.66 -4.47 2.53
N VAL A 79 5.78 -4.55 1.81
CA VAL A 79 6.52 -3.40 1.30
C VAL A 79 6.84 -3.66 -0.16
N ILE A 80 6.60 -2.68 -1.02
CA ILE A 80 6.94 -2.71 -2.44
C ILE A 80 7.79 -1.48 -2.75
N LYS A 81 8.92 -1.70 -3.41
CA LYS A 81 9.81 -0.59 -3.80
C LYS A 81 9.16 0.22 -4.92
N ALA A 82 9.38 1.53 -4.93
CA ALA A 82 8.78 2.41 -5.93
C ALA A 82 9.00 1.97 -7.39
N PRO A 83 10.18 1.45 -7.81
CA PRO A 83 10.38 0.95 -9.18
C PRO A 83 9.56 -0.28 -9.55
N GLU A 84 9.05 -1.02 -8.54
CA GLU A 84 8.23 -2.22 -8.73
C GLU A 84 6.72 -1.88 -8.72
N LEU A 85 6.36 -0.64 -8.40
CA LEU A 85 4.98 -0.19 -8.46
C LEU A 85 4.52 -0.06 -9.92
N PRO A 86 3.26 -0.40 -10.23
CA PRO A 86 2.70 -0.24 -11.57
C PRO A 86 2.55 1.24 -11.98
N VAL A 87 2.71 2.18 -11.05
CA VAL A 87 2.63 3.62 -11.28
C VAL A 87 3.57 4.37 -10.34
N SER A 88 4.19 5.43 -10.86
CA SER A 88 4.91 6.38 -10.02
C SER A 88 3.93 7.23 -9.23
N ILE A 89 4.15 7.37 -7.93
CA ILE A 89 3.29 8.14 -7.04
C ILE A 89 3.98 9.49 -6.76
N PRO A 90 3.50 10.62 -7.32
CA PRO A 90 4.09 11.93 -7.07
C PRO A 90 3.94 12.36 -5.62
N TYR A 91 4.92 13.09 -5.09
CA TYR A 91 4.79 13.74 -3.79
C TYR A 91 3.59 14.72 -3.83
N ASP A 92 2.80 14.76 -2.77
CA ASP A 92 1.53 15.52 -2.66
C ASP A 92 0.35 15.02 -3.50
N ALA A 93 0.48 13.89 -4.22
CA ALA A 93 -0.66 13.31 -4.92
C ALA A 93 -1.70 12.76 -3.93
N ASP A 94 -2.98 13.07 -4.18
CA ASP A 94 -4.12 12.46 -3.50
C ASP A 94 -4.28 11.00 -3.98
N VAL A 95 -3.76 10.06 -3.19
CA VAL A 95 -3.76 8.63 -3.53
C VAL A 95 -4.59 7.82 -2.55
N LYS A 96 -5.32 6.84 -3.08
CA LYS A 96 -6.05 5.83 -2.31
C LYS A 96 -5.50 4.45 -2.63
N ILE A 97 -5.23 3.68 -1.58
CA ILE A 97 -4.84 2.28 -1.66
C ILE A 97 -6.01 1.43 -1.18
N SER A 98 -6.43 0.47 -2.01
CA SER A 98 -7.55 -0.44 -1.72
C SER A 98 -7.09 -1.88 -1.84
N ILE A 99 -7.65 -2.77 -1.02
CA ILE A 99 -7.57 -4.22 -1.24
C ILE A 99 -8.93 -4.67 -1.77
N ILE A 100 -8.92 -5.31 -2.93
CA ILE A 100 -10.11 -5.72 -3.66
C ILE A 100 -10.14 -7.25 -3.74
N GLU A 101 -11.32 -7.81 -3.55
CA GLU A 101 -11.66 -9.20 -3.85
C GLU A 101 -12.49 -9.24 -5.13
N THR A 102 -12.08 -10.07 -6.09
CA THR A 102 -12.85 -10.34 -7.30
C THR A 102 -13.46 -11.74 -7.21
N ASP A 103 -14.78 -11.82 -7.25
CA ASP A 103 -15.52 -13.07 -7.25
C ASP A 103 -16.49 -13.17 -8.44
N ARG A 104 -17.32 -14.22 -8.47
CA ARG A 104 -18.30 -14.42 -9.55
C ARG A 104 -19.42 -13.36 -9.60
N LYS A 105 -19.58 -12.56 -8.54
CA LYS A 105 -20.56 -11.47 -8.42
C LYS A 105 -19.97 -10.11 -8.76
N GLY A 106 -18.65 -10.01 -8.91
CA GLY A 106 -17.95 -8.82 -9.34
C GLY A 106 -16.78 -8.46 -8.41
N GLU A 107 -16.42 -7.18 -8.41
CA GLU A 107 -15.36 -6.64 -7.57
C GLU A 107 -15.92 -6.04 -6.29
N LYS A 108 -15.25 -6.32 -5.17
CA LYS A 108 -15.60 -5.80 -3.85
C LYS A 108 -14.37 -5.22 -3.19
N ILE A 109 -14.44 -3.94 -2.82
CA ILE A 109 -13.44 -3.31 -1.97
C ILE A 109 -13.60 -3.88 -0.55
N LEU A 110 -12.58 -4.60 -0.08
CA LEU A 110 -12.55 -5.14 1.28
C LEU A 110 -12.15 -4.06 2.29
N THR A 111 -11.18 -3.24 1.91
CA THR A 111 -10.67 -2.16 2.74
C THR A 111 -9.95 -1.13 1.88
N GLN A 112 -9.83 0.09 2.39
CA GLN A 112 -9.14 1.18 1.73
C GLN A 112 -8.51 2.12 2.74
N SER A 113 -7.39 2.73 2.37
CA SER A 113 -6.71 3.78 3.14
C SER A 113 -6.27 4.89 2.19
N PRO A 114 -6.41 6.18 2.57
CA PRO A 114 -5.62 7.21 1.92
C PRO A 114 -4.13 6.93 2.13
N LEU A 115 -3.31 7.27 1.14
CA LEU A 115 -1.86 7.17 1.25
C LEU A 115 -1.32 8.31 2.13
N ARG A 116 -0.41 7.99 3.04
CA ARG A 116 0.32 9.00 3.83
C ARG A 116 1.78 9.01 3.42
N TYR A 117 2.28 10.18 3.05
CA TYR A 117 3.72 10.36 2.80
C TYR A 117 4.45 10.49 4.14
N ARG A 118 5.51 9.71 4.30
CA ARG A 118 6.40 9.78 5.46
C ARG A 118 7.82 9.95 4.98
N THR A 119 8.44 11.05 5.39
CA THR A 119 9.87 11.25 5.23
C THR A 119 10.58 10.64 6.45
N ILE A 120 11.50 9.70 6.21
CA ILE A 120 12.24 8.97 7.24
C ILE A 120 13.73 9.32 7.16
#